data_AF-A0A292E7P1-F1
#
_entry.id   AF-A0A292E7P1-F1
#
_cell.length_a   1.000
_cell.length_b   1.000
_cell.length_c   1.000
_cell.angle_alpha   90.00
_cell.angle_beta   90.00
_cell.angle_gamma   90.00
#
_symmetry.space_group_name_H-M   'P 1'
#
loop_
_entity.id
_entity.type
_entity.pdbx_description
1 polymer ?
#
loop_
_entity_poly.entity_id
_entity_poly.type
_entity_poly.pdbx_seq_one_letter_code
_entity_poly.pdbx_strand_id
1 'polypeptide(L)'
;MSIDKTTIINQALTDIGAGPMFSVDDGTDLAETIAAVWPVVVDRVFGLADWSFARKTYRNVRLAETPENGWRYAFTLPGNRIGNPLKYLDRAGSSPRALRNFALEEGLLFCEVPETWSLCKVLVDPDIWPPDFRSAFIIALGGYLALPVWQDQDMRDSKLQEAFGSPSQQGTGGWFGRLMAQDKASQPIGEPISDVDPLTNARYQGGGADNWYGKY
;
A
#
# COMPACT_ATOMS: atom_id res chain seq x y z
N MET A 1 6.84 23.95 -1.09
CA MET A 1 5.66 23.89 -0.20
C MET A 1 5.49 22.43 0.17
N SER A 2 5.74 22.05 1.43
CA SER A 2 5.39 20.72 1.92
C SER A 2 3.87 20.63 2.05
N ILE A 3 3.27 19.57 1.52
CA ILE A 3 1.84 19.33 1.69
C ILE A 3 1.66 18.54 2.98
N ASP A 4 0.83 19.06 3.88
CA ASP A 4 0.52 18.44 5.16
C ASP A 4 -0.94 17.97 5.22
N LYS A 5 -1.29 17.26 6.30
CA LYS A 5 -2.65 16.78 6.56
C LYS A 5 -3.67 17.93 6.53
N THR A 6 -3.34 19.08 7.11
CA THR A 6 -4.21 20.26 7.18
C THR A 6 -4.53 20.83 5.81
N THR A 7 -3.54 20.89 4.92
CA THR A 7 -3.73 21.34 3.53
C THR A 7 -4.71 20.44 2.78
N ILE A 8 -4.57 19.11 2.91
CA ILE A 8 -5.47 18.15 2.26
C ILE A 8 -6.91 18.30 2.77
N ILE A 9 -7.08 18.45 4.09
CA ILE A 9 -8.40 18.63 4.70
C ILE A 9 -9.06 19.92 4.20
N ASN A 10 -8.33 21.04 4.19
CA ASN A 10 -8.87 22.32 3.72
C ASN A 10 -9.22 22.29 2.23
N GLN A 11 -8.45 21.56 1.41
CA GLN A 11 -8.79 21.32 0.00
C GLN A 11 -10.09 20.51 -0.15
N ALA A 12 -10.27 19.45 0.65
CA ALA A 12 -11.50 18.66 0.64
C ALA A 12 -12.72 19.45 1.12
N LEU A 13 -12.58 20.27 2.16
CA LEU A 13 -13.65 21.14 2.65
C LEU A 13 -14.03 22.22 1.62
N THR A 14 -13.04 22.76 0.90
CA THR A 14 -13.29 23.72 -0.18
C THR A 14 -14.03 23.05 -1.34
N ASP A 15 -13.66 21.81 -1.70
CA ASP A 15 -14.29 21.03 -2.76
C ASP A 15 -15.78 20.72 -2.49
N ILE A 16 -16.16 20.52 -1.22
CA ILE A 16 -17.57 20.35 -0.81
C ILE A 16 -18.27 21.69 -0.48
N GLY A 17 -17.64 22.84 -0.73
CA GLY A 17 -18.24 24.16 -0.53
C GLY A 17 -18.31 24.65 0.93
N ALA A 18 -17.66 23.97 1.89
CA ALA A 18 -17.61 24.39 3.30
C ALA A 18 -16.60 25.52 3.57
N GLY A 19 -15.70 25.78 2.62
CA GLY A 19 -14.63 26.78 2.73
C GLY A 19 -13.46 26.32 3.62
N PRO A 20 -12.30 27.01 3.55
CA PRO A 20 -11.12 26.66 4.35
C PRO A 20 -11.32 27.13 5.80
N MET A 21 -11.82 26.22 6.65
CA MET A 21 -12.16 26.52 8.05
C MET A 21 -11.42 25.60 9.04
N PHE A 22 -10.57 24.68 8.57
CA PHE A 22 -9.95 23.68 9.44
C PHE A 22 -8.61 24.13 9.99
N SER A 23 -8.55 24.15 11.33
CA SER A 23 -7.34 24.15 12.16
C SER A 23 -7.34 22.88 13.02
N VAL A 24 -6.18 22.23 13.14
CA VAL A 24 -6.04 20.95 13.89
C VAL A 24 -6.36 21.11 15.37
N ASP A 25 -6.16 22.31 15.92
CA ASP A 25 -6.20 22.56 17.38
C ASP A 25 -7.44 23.34 17.85
N ASP A 26 -8.39 23.64 16.95
CA ASP A 26 -9.52 24.53 17.29
C ASP A 26 -10.63 23.85 18.12
N GLY A 27 -10.53 22.54 18.37
CA GLY A 27 -11.46 21.81 19.25
C GLY A 27 -12.94 21.87 18.81
N THR A 28 -13.20 22.14 17.53
CA THR A 28 -14.56 22.27 16.99
C THR A 28 -15.16 20.90 16.68
N ASP A 29 -16.49 20.80 16.69
CA ASP A 29 -17.24 19.59 16.27
C ASP A 29 -16.82 19.13 14.87
N LEU A 30 -16.50 20.08 13.99
CA LEU A 30 -15.98 19.80 12.65
C LEU A 30 -14.61 19.13 12.71
N ALA A 31 -13.71 19.62 13.57
CA ALA A 31 -12.38 19.04 13.73
C ALA A 31 -12.43 17.62 14.31
N GLU A 32 -13.32 17.36 15.27
CA GLU A 32 -13.57 16.01 15.80
C GLU A 32 -14.12 15.06 14.73
N THR A 33 -15.08 15.54 13.94
CA THR A 33 -15.65 14.78 12.82
C THR A 33 -14.58 14.41 11.81
N ILE A 34 -13.72 15.36 11.43
CA ILE A 34 -12.61 15.12 10.50
C ILE A 34 -11.59 14.15 11.11
N ALA A 35 -11.29 14.27 12.40
CA ALA A 35 -10.38 13.37 13.11
C ALA A 35 -10.91 11.92 13.12
N ALA A 36 -12.22 11.72 13.19
CA ALA A 36 -12.87 10.41 13.11
C ALA A 36 -12.92 9.86 11.68
N VAL A 37 -13.20 10.71 10.68
CA VAL A 37 -13.33 10.30 9.27
C VAL A 37 -11.98 10.00 8.63
N TRP A 38 -10.95 10.80 8.92
CA TRP A 38 -9.62 10.66 8.33
C TRP A 38 -9.05 9.22 8.35
N PRO A 39 -8.96 8.52 9.51
CA PRO A 39 -8.43 7.16 9.55
C PRO A 39 -9.26 6.18 8.72
N VAL A 40 -10.58 6.36 8.65
CA VAL A 40 -11.47 5.50 7.83
C VAL A 40 -11.14 5.65 6.34
N VAL A 41 -10.93 6.88 5.86
CA VAL A 41 -10.57 7.12 4.46
C VAL A 41 -9.17 6.60 4.17
N VAL A 42 -8.22 6.81 5.07
CA VAL A 42 -6.86 6.28 4.96
C VAL A 42 -6.87 4.75 4.85
N ASP A 43 -7.53 4.06 5.78
CA ASP A 43 -7.61 2.59 5.78
C ASP A 43 -8.29 2.07 4.52
N ARG A 44 -9.34 2.76 4.06
CA ARG A 44 -10.02 2.40 2.82
C ARG A 44 -9.09 2.53 1.61
N VAL A 45 -8.45 3.68 1.43
CA VAL A 45 -7.66 3.99 0.24
C VAL A 45 -6.34 3.21 0.21
N PHE A 46 -5.61 3.14 1.33
CA PHE A 46 -4.40 2.31 1.43
C PHE A 46 -4.72 0.81 1.42
N GLY A 47 -5.95 0.43 1.74
CA GLY A 47 -6.46 -0.93 1.62
C GLY A 47 -6.79 -1.36 0.18
N LEU A 48 -7.02 -0.43 -0.75
CA LEU A 48 -7.44 -0.76 -2.12
C LEU A 48 -6.38 -1.51 -2.92
N ALA A 49 -5.12 -1.12 -2.78
CA ALA A 49 -4.02 -1.67 -3.55
C ALA A 49 -2.70 -1.56 -2.79
N ASP A 50 -1.72 -2.30 -3.32
CA ASP A 50 -0.35 -2.27 -2.82
C ASP A 50 0.41 -1.13 -3.48
N TRP A 51 0.11 0.12 -3.10
CA TRP A 51 0.72 1.32 -3.68
C TRP A 51 2.25 1.29 -3.58
N SER A 52 2.96 1.60 -4.67
CA SER A 52 4.44 1.56 -4.71
C SER A 52 5.10 2.49 -3.70
N PHE A 53 4.58 3.71 -3.57
CA PHE A 53 5.09 4.73 -2.64
C PHE A 53 4.81 4.40 -1.16
N ALA A 54 3.89 3.47 -0.88
CA ALA A 54 3.48 3.08 0.48
C ALA A 54 4.02 1.68 0.87
N ARG A 55 5.04 1.18 0.17
CA ARG A 55 5.68 -0.11 0.45
C ARG A 55 7.04 0.09 1.10
N LYS A 56 7.32 -0.65 2.17
CA LYS A 56 8.63 -0.64 2.81
C LYS A 56 9.01 -2.02 3.32
N THR A 57 10.26 -2.41 3.05
CA THR A 57 10.85 -3.64 3.55
C THR A 57 11.49 -3.37 4.90
N TYR A 58 11.11 -4.18 5.90
CA TYR A 58 11.72 -4.15 7.23
C TYR A 58 12.44 -5.46 7.51
N ARG A 59 13.54 -5.39 8.26
CA ARG A 59 14.12 -6.57 8.91
C ARG A 59 13.31 -6.85 10.16
N ASN A 60 12.84 -8.08 10.32
CA ASN A 60 12.03 -8.45 11.47
C ASN A 60 12.92 -8.62 12.70
N VAL A 61 12.38 -8.28 13.88
CA VAL A 61 13.13 -8.40 15.14
C VAL A 61 12.85 -9.78 15.73
N ARG A 62 13.92 -10.56 15.93
CA ARG A 62 13.83 -11.90 16.51
C ARG A 62 13.55 -11.82 18.01
N LEU A 63 12.63 -12.64 18.49
CA LEU A 63 12.36 -12.82 19.91
C LEU A 63 13.42 -13.72 20.56
N ALA A 64 13.74 -13.45 21.83
CA ALA A 64 14.70 -14.23 22.59
C ALA A 64 14.13 -15.60 23.03
N GLU A 65 12.82 -15.65 23.27
CA GLU A 65 12.13 -16.86 23.71
C GLU A 65 11.98 -17.87 22.57
N THR A 66 12.12 -19.15 22.91
CA THR A 66 11.90 -20.23 21.95
C THR A 66 10.41 -20.52 21.86
N PRO A 67 9.83 -20.58 20.64
CA PRO A 67 8.41 -20.86 20.48
C PRO A 67 8.01 -22.26 20.98
N GLU A 68 6.83 -22.37 21.59
CA GLU A 68 6.26 -23.66 22.01
C GLU A 68 5.53 -24.40 20.88
N ASN A 69 5.24 -23.73 19.77
CA ASN A 69 4.51 -24.25 18.60
C ASN A 69 5.36 -25.12 17.65
N GLY A 70 6.57 -25.49 18.07
CA GLY A 70 7.46 -26.38 17.31
C GLY A 70 8.33 -25.68 16.25
N TRP A 71 8.21 -24.36 16.06
CA TRP A 71 9.10 -23.59 15.22
C TRP A 71 10.35 -23.14 15.98
N ARG A 72 11.48 -23.08 15.28
CA ARG A 72 12.76 -22.73 15.93
C ARG A 72 12.88 -21.27 16.33
N TYR A 73 12.26 -20.34 15.60
CA TYR A 73 12.38 -18.90 15.83
C TYR A 73 11.03 -18.18 15.69
N ALA A 74 10.84 -17.15 16.52
CA ALA A 74 9.75 -16.19 16.40
C ALA A 74 10.27 -14.78 16.14
N PHE A 75 9.49 -14.00 15.39
CA PHE A 75 9.81 -12.63 15.01
C PHE A 75 8.60 -11.72 15.22
N THR A 76 8.86 -10.51 15.72
CA THR A 76 7.87 -9.44 15.74
C THR A 76 7.80 -8.76 14.39
N LEU A 77 6.57 -8.54 13.92
CA LEU A 77 6.31 -7.76 12.71
C LEU A 77 6.33 -6.26 13.03
N PRO A 78 6.68 -5.41 12.05
CA PRO A 78 6.66 -3.95 12.23
C PRO A 78 5.28 -3.46 12.67
N GLY A 79 5.22 -2.59 13.68
CA GLY A 79 3.95 -2.08 14.23
C GLY A 79 3.26 -1.02 13.36
N ASN A 80 4.01 -0.29 12.53
CA ASN A 80 3.49 0.78 11.67
C ASN A 80 2.94 0.27 10.32
N ARG A 81 2.52 -1.00 10.26
CA ARG A 81 2.03 -1.64 9.03
C ARG A 81 0.52 -1.56 8.91
N ILE A 82 0.04 -1.45 7.67
CA ILE A 82 -1.39 -1.54 7.34
C ILE A 82 -1.69 -2.99 6.94
N GLY A 83 -2.35 -3.72 7.83
CA GLY A 83 -2.68 -5.14 7.63
C GLY A 83 -1.43 -6.03 7.59
N ASN A 84 -1.59 -7.26 7.08
CA ASN A 84 -0.49 -8.21 7.00
C ASN A 84 0.56 -7.81 5.96
N PRO A 85 1.86 -8.13 6.20
CA PRO A 85 2.90 -8.01 5.18
C PRO A 85 2.50 -8.66 3.85
N LEU A 86 2.89 -8.00 2.75
CA LEU A 86 2.64 -8.47 1.38
C LEU A 86 3.52 -9.67 1.02
N LYS A 87 4.76 -9.68 1.54
CA LYS A 87 5.73 -10.74 1.31
C LYS A 87 6.58 -10.96 2.55
N TYR A 88 6.89 -12.22 2.81
CA TYR A 88 7.90 -12.64 3.77
C TYR A 88 9.11 -13.14 3.00
N LEU A 89 10.28 -12.67 3.39
CA LEU A 89 11.54 -12.92 2.71
C LEU A 89 12.54 -13.52 3.71
N ASP A 90 13.31 -14.47 3.24
CA ASP A 90 14.47 -14.99 3.98
C ASP A 90 15.78 -14.30 3.58
N ARG A 91 15.74 -13.51 2.49
CA ARG A 91 16.82 -12.64 2.04
C ARG A 91 16.20 -11.42 1.35
N ALA A 92 16.60 -10.23 1.77
CA ALA A 92 16.31 -8.97 1.07
C ALA A 92 17.48 -8.57 0.14
N GLY A 93 17.21 -7.67 -0.82
CA GLY A 93 18.23 -7.13 -1.73
C GLY A 93 17.86 -7.30 -3.20
N SER A 94 18.87 -7.32 -4.07
CA SER A 94 18.72 -7.43 -5.53
C SER A 94 18.11 -8.76 -5.97
N SER A 95 18.41 -9.86 -5.27
CA SER A 95 17.80 -11.18 -5.48
C SER A 95 17.02 -11.59 -4.22
N PRO A 96 15.79 -11.06 -4.04
CA PRO A 96 14.98 -11.35 -2.89
C PRO A 96 14.45 -12.78 -2.98
N ARG A 97 14.59 -13.55 -1.89
CA ARG A 97 14.08 -14.92 -1.82
C ARG A 97 12.92 -15.00 -0.84
N ALA A 98 11.81 -15.53 -1.32
CA ALA A 98 10.58 -15.65 -0.55
C ALA A 98 10.71 -16.76 0.50
N LEU A 99 10.29 -16.45 1.72
CA LEU A 99 10.18 -17.43 2.80
C LEU A 99 8.98 -18.33 2.50
N ARG A 100 9.24 -19.64 2.33
CA ARG A 100 8.19 -20.61 1.97
C ARG A 100 7.55 -21.28 3.19
N ASN A 101 8.36 -21.57 4.21
CA ASN A 101 7.92 -22.29 5.40
C ASN A 101 7.85 -21.31 6.57
N PHE A 102 6.64 -20.88 6.91
CA PHE A 102 6.39 -20.01 8.04
C PHE A 102 4.97 -20.22 8.59
N ALA A 103 4.76 -19.84 9.84
CA ALA A 103 3.43 -19.70 10.44
C ALA A 103 3.23 -18.27 10.95
N LEU A 104 1.97 -17.83 10.99
CA LEU A 104 1.57 -16.55 11.56
C LEU A 104 0.58 -16.82 12.68
N GLU A 105 0.97 -16.53 13.92
CA GLU A 105 0.11 -16.71 15.09
C GLU A 105 0.21 -15.46 15.96
N GLU A 106 -0.92 -14.93 16.42
CA GLU A 106 -1.00 -13.73 17.28
C GLU A 106 -0.23 -12.49 16.76
N GLY A 107 -0.06 -12.38 15.43
CA GLY A 107 0.68 -11.28 14.82
C GLY A 107 2.21 -11.44 14.85
N LEU A 108 2.71 -12.60 15.29
CA LEU A 108 4.10 -13.01 15.20
C LEU A 108 4.35 -13.88 13.98
N LEU A 109 5.58 -13.83 13.47
CA LEU A 109 6.07 -14.68 12.39
C LEU A 109 6.97 -15.77 12.95
N PHE A 110 6.63 -17.01 12.69
CA PHE A 110 7.41 -18.18 13.11
C PHE A 110 8.07 -18.84 11.91
N CYS A 111 9.36 -19.16 12.01
CA CYS A 111 10.07 -19.87 10.95
C CYS A 111 11.37 -20.53 11.45
N GLU A 112 11.98 -21.33 10.57
CA GLU A 112 13.24 -22.02 10.82
C GLU A 112 14.49 -21.20 10.48
N VAL A 113 14.32 -20.04 9.83
CA VAL A 113 15.43 -19.21 9.34
C VAL A 113 15.79 -18.15 10.40
N PRO A 114 17.10 -17.93 10.68
CA PRO A 114 17.51 -17.04 11.77
C PRO A 114 17.26 -15.55 11.50
N GLU A 115 17.07 -15.17 10.23
CA GLU A 115 16.81 -13.78 9.81
C GLU A 115 15.69 -13.75 8.77
N THR A 116 14.77 -12.80 8.91
CA THR A 116 13.67 -12.60 7.97
C THR A 116 13.41 -11.12 7.73
N TRP A 117 12.82 -10.84 6.57
CA TRP A 117 12.37 -9.51 6.18
C TRP A 117 10.91 -9.57 5.76
N SER A 118 10.17 -8.50 6.02
CA SER A 118 8.78 -8.38 5.64
C SER A 118 8.58 -7.13 4.81
N LEU A 119 8.03 -7.31 3.60
CA LEU A 119 7.56 -6.20 2.76
C LEU A 119 6.16 -5.81 3.27
N CYS A 120 6.05 -4.63 3.85
CA CYS A 120 4.82 -4.16 4.49
C CYS A 120 4.23 -2.97 3.72
N LYS A 121 2.90 -2.86 3.79
CA LYS A 121 2.21 -1.58 3.53
C LYS A 121 2.38 -0.69 4.73
N VAL A 122 2.74 0.57 4.51
CA VAL A 122 2.98 1.54 5.58
C VAL A 122 2.20 2.81 5.30
N LEU A 123 1.71 3.43 6.37
CA LEU A 123 1.20 4.79 6.26
C LEU A 123 2.39 5.73 6.12
N VAL A 124 2.47 6.42 4.99
CA VAL A 124 3.51 7.41 4.71
C VAL A 124 2.95 8.82 4.85
N ASP A 125 3.83 9.77 5.13
CA ASP A 125 3.46 11.18 5.24
C ASP A 125 2.82 11.69 3.92
N PRO A 126 1.80 12.58 3.99
CA PRO A 126 1.19 13.22 2.82
C PRO A 126 2.15 13.84 1.79
N ASP A 127 3.35 14.29 2.20
CA ASP A 127 4.38 14.79 1.28
C ASP A 127 4.77 13.75 0.22
N ILE A 128 4.89 12.48 0.64
CA ILE A 128 5.32 11.36 -0.21
C ILE A 128 4.24 10.95 -1.21
N TRP A 129 2.97 11.35 -0.99
CA TRP A 129 1.86 10.90 -1.82
C TRP A 129 1.96 11.51 -3.23
N PRO A 130 1.86 10.69 -4.30
CA PRO A 130 1.83 11.21 -5.66
C PRO A 130 0.73 12.27 -5.84
N PRO A 131 0.95 13.33 -6.63
CA PRO A 131 -0.05 14.39 -6.83
C PRO A 131 -1.43 13.86 -7.24
N ASP A 132 -1.47 12.90 -8.16
CA ASP A 132 -2.73 12.34 -8.65
C ASP A 132 -3.45 11.52 -7.56
N PHE A 133 -2.69 10.81 -6.72
CA PHE A 133 -3.23 10.10 -5.56
C PHE A 133 -3.81 11.06 -4.53
N ARG A 134 -3.12 12.19 -4.26
CA ARG A 134 -3.64 13.24 -3.38
C ARG A 134 -4.95 13.81 -3.89
N SER A 135 -5.05 14.12 -5.18
CA SER A 135 -6.29 14.62 -5.79
C SER A 135 -7.44 13.62 -5.62
N ALA A 136 -7.20 12.33 -5.86
CA ALA A 136 -8.21 11.28 -5.65
C ALA A 136 -8.60 11.12 -4.18
N PHE A 137 -7.63 11.24 -3.26
CA PHE A 137 -7.88 11.19 -1.82
C PHE A 137 -8.72 12.37 -1.34
N ILE A 138 -8.49 13.58 -1.86
CA ILE A 138 -9.28 14.78 -1.54
C ILE A 138 -10.75 14.57 -1.91
N ILE A 139 -11.03 14.02 -3.10
CA ILE A 139 -12.39 13.70 -3.56
C ILE A 139 -13.04 12.67 -2.63
N ALA A 140 -12.31 11.60 -2.29
CA ALA A 140 -12.81 10.59 -1.37
C ALA A 140 -13.12 11.16 0.02
N LEU A 141 -12.20 11.96 0.57
CA LEU A 141 -12.38 12.62 1.87
C LEU A 141 -13.60 13.55 1.84
N GLY A 142 -13.77 14.34 0.78
CA GLY A 142 -14.95 15.17 0.57
C GLY A 142 -16.25 14.35 0.58
N GLY A 143 -16.27 13.20 -0.11
CA GLY A 143 -17.42 12.30 -0.11
C GLY A 143 -17.78 11.75 1.28
N TYR A 144 -16.79 11.36 2.09
CA TYR A 144 -17.04 10.91 3.46
C TYR A 144 -17.45 12.04 4.40
N LEU A 145 -17.02 13.28 4.13
CA LEU A 145 -17.40 14.46 4.91
C LEU A 145 -18.75 15.07 4.49
N ALA A 146 -19.23 14.82 3.27
CA ALA A 146 -20.47 15.40 2.75
C ALA A 146 -21.70 15.08 3.63
N LEU A 147 -21.84 13.82 4.07
CA LEU A 147 -22.96 13.46 4.93
C LEU A 147 -22.89 14.07 6.35
N PRO A 148 -21.77 13.98 7.11
CA PRO A 148 -21.73 14.58 8.44
C PRO A 148 -21.70 16.11 8.45
N VAL A 149 -21.16 16.77 7.41
CA VAL A 149 -21.08 18.24 7.34
C VAL A 149 -22.35 18.86 6.76
N TRP A 150 -22.87 18.31 5.66
CA TRP A 150 -23.98 18.92 4.91
C TRP A 150 -25.29 18.13 4.97
N GLN A 151 -25.27 16.92 5.53
CA GLN A 151 -26.42 15.99 5.47
C GLN A 151 -26.86 15.68 4.03
N ASP A 152 -25.93 15.81 3.08
CA ASP A 152 -26.19 15.61 1.65
C ASP A 152 -25.71 14.21 1.22
N GLN A 153 -26.67 13.31 1.06
CA GLN A 153 -26.43 11.94 0.62
C GLN A 153 -26.07 11.87 -0.88
N ASP A 154 -26.65 12.76 -1.71
CA ASP A 154 -26.42 12.76 -3.16
C ASP A 154 -24.98 13.23 -3.46
N MET A 155 -24.51 14.26 -2.75
CA MET A 155 -23.13 14.73 -2.85
C MET A 155 -22.14 13.65 -2.40
N ARG A 156 -22.43 12.96 -1.29
CA ARG A 156 -21.62 11.82 -0.82
C ARG A 156 -21.50 10.76 -1.92
N ASP A 157 -22.62 10.32 -2.47
CA ASP A 157 -22.63 9.22 -3.43
C ASP A 157 -21.95 9.63 -4.75
N SER A 158 -22.14 10.86 -5.21
CA SER A 158 -21.47 11.43 -6.38
C SER A 158 -19.94 11.43 -6.22
N LYS A 159 -19.42 11.97 -5.11
CA LYS A 159 -17.97 12.04 -4.83
C LYS A 159 -17.36 10.66 -4.62
N LEU A 160 -18.04 9.76 -3.92
CA LEU A 160 -17.56 8.39 -3.73
C LEU A 160 -17.54 7.60 -5.05
N GLN A 161 -18.53 7.83 -5.92
CA GLN A 161 -18.55 7.24 -7.26
C GLN A 161 -17.43 7.81 -8.14
N GLU A 162 -17.11 9.10 -8.04
CA GLU A 162 -15.97 9.70 -8.74
C GLU A 162 -14.63 9.10 -8.28
N ALA A 163 -14.44 8.96 -6.96
CA ALA A 163 -13.22 8.43 -6.38
C ALA A 163 -13.02 6.93 -6.67
N PHE A 164 -14.03 6.10 -6.37
CA PHE A 164 -13.91 4.63 -6.37
C PHE A 164 -14.58 3.94 -7.57
N GLY A 165 -15.33 4.68 -8.38
CA GLY A 165 -16.13 4.15 -9.47
C GLY A 165 -17.53 3.71 -9.03
N SER A 166 -18.35 3.32 -10.00
CA SER A 166 -19.69 2.79 -9.72
C SER A 166 -19.62 1.36 -9.15
N PRO A 167 -20.62 0.92 -8.37
CA PRO A 167 -20.69 -0.47 -7.89
C PRO A 167 -20.62 -1.52 -9.01
N SER A 168 -21.12 -1.18 -10.21
CA SER A 168 -21.05 -2.02 -11.41
C SER A 168 -19.63 -2.23 -11.98
N GLN A 169 -18.66 -1.41 -11.60
CA GLN A 169 -17.27 -1.49 -12.06
C GLN A 169 -16.37 -2.36 -11.14
N GLN A 170 -16.95 -3.02 -10.13
CA GLN A 170 -16.28 -3.94 -9.21
C GLN A 170 -14.97 -3.39 -8.59
N GLY A 171 -14.91 -2.08 -8.33
CA GLY A 171 -13.74 -1.44 -7.72
C GLY A 171 -12.57 -1.14 -8.68
N THR A 172 -12.76 -1.33 -9.99
CA THR A 172 -11.78 -0.97 -11.05
C THR A 172 -12.07 0.38 -11.68
N GLY A 173 -13.10 1.08 -11.20
CA GLY A 173 -13.57 2.37 -11.72
C GLY A 173 -12.98 3.58 -10.98
N GLY A 174 -13.44 4.76 -11.37
CA GLY A 174 -13.07 6.03 -10.74
C GLY A 174 -11.59 6.40 -10.92
N TRP A 175 -11.17 7.41 -10.15
CA TRP A 175 -9.77 7.83 -10.12
C TRP A 175 -8.86 6.74 -9.55
N PHE A 176 -9.25 6.07 -8.46
CA PHE A 176 -8.40 5.04 -7.86
C PHE A 176 -8.20 3.83 -8.79
N GLY A 177 -9.19 3.43 -9.58
CA GLY A 177 -9.04 2.39 -10.61
C GLY A 177 -7.94 2.69 -11.62
N ARG A 178 -7.90 3.94 -12.12
CA ARG A 178 -6.87 4.39 -13.06
C ARG A 178 -5.50 4.46 -12.41
N LEU A 179 -5.42 4.98 -11.18
CA LEU A 179 -4.18 5.07 -10.42
C LEU A 179 -3.59 3.70 -10.11
N MET A 180 -4.42 2.71 -9.78
CA MET A 180 -3.98 1.32 -9.60
C MET A 180 -3.36 0.75 -10.87
N ALA A 181 -3.98 0.98 -12.03
CA ALA A 181 -3.44 0.53 -13.31
C ALA A 181 -2.11 1.24 -13.65
N GLN A 182 -2.02 2.54 -13.39
CA GLN A 182 -0.82 3.34 -13.62
C GLN A 182 0.33 2.92 -12.69
N ASP A 183 0.07 2.74 -11.39
CA ASP A 183 1.08 2.28 -10.42
C ASP A 183 1.56 0.86 -10.73
N LYS A 184 0.67 -0.01 -11.23
CA LYS A 184 1.07 -1.34 -11.68
C LYS A 184 1.93 -1.29 -12.95
N ALA A 185 1.63 -0.39 -13.88
CA ALA A 185 2.39 -0.22 -15.12
C ALA A 185 3.75 0.44 -14.91
N SER A 186 3.90 1.31 -13.90
CA SER A 186 5.17 1.96 -13.57
C SER A 186 6.14 1.08 -12.79
N GLN A 187 5.67 -0.03 -12.23
CA GLN A 187 6.51 -0.96 -11.50
C GLN A 187 7.52 -1.66 -12.42
N PRO A 188 8.77 -1.85 -11.96
CA PRO A 188 9.75 -2.58 -12.74
C PRO A 188 9.23 -3.99 -13.00
N ILE A 189 9.26 -4.39 -14.26
CA ILE A 189 8.99 -5.77 -14.67
C ILE A 189 10.04 -6.61 -13.95
N GLY A 190 9.60 -7.52 -13.08
CA GLY A 190 10.49 -8.40 -12.33
C GLY A 190 11.44 -9.13 -13.27
N GLU A 191 12.60 -9.55 -12.76
CA GLU A 191 13.59 -10.30 -13.53
C GLU A 191 12.89 -11.37 -14.38
N PRO A 192 13.18 -11.44 -15.69
CA PRO A 192 12.55 -12.43 -16.53
C PRO A 192 12.80 -13.82 -15.94
N ILE A 193 11.74 -14.64 -15.93
CA ILE A 193 11.75 -16.05 -15.49
C ILE A 193 12.92 -16.86 -16.10
N SER A 194 13.50 -16.36 -17.21
CA SER A 194 14.65 -16.94 -17.88
C SER A 194 15.88 -17.12 -16.99
N ASP A 195 16.10 -16.28 -15.98
CA ASP A 195 17.36 -16.31 -15.23
C ASP A 195 17.35 -17.28 -14.04
N VAL A 196 16.17 -17.79 -13.67
CA VAL A 196 15.99 -18.59 -12.44
C VAL A 196 15.33 -19.95 -12.68
N ASP A 197 14.88 -20.24 -13.91
CA ASP A 197 14.24 -21.51 -14.24
C ASP A 197 15.28 -22.58 -14.62
N PRO A 198 15.42 -23.69 -13.87
CA PRO A 198 16.27 -24.81 -14.25
C PRO A 198 15.90 -25.39 -15.63
N LEU A 199 14.65 -25.24 -16.10
CA LEU A 199 14.23 -25.69 -17.43
C LEU A 199 14.69 -24.74 -18.55
N THR A 200 14.84 -23.45 -18.28
CA THR A 200 15.36 -22.48 -19.26
C THR A 200 16.89 -22.60 -19.35
N ASN A 201 17.58 -22.79 -18.22
CA ASN A 201 19.01 -23.10 -18.20
C ASN A 201 19.33 -24.49 -18.83
N ALA A 202 18.46 -25.50 -18.65
CA ALA A 202 18.63 -26.81 -19.29
C ALA A 202 18.53 -26.74 -20.83
N ARG A 203 17.73 -25.81 -21.39
CA ARG A 203 17.69 -25.58 -22.84
C ARG A 203 19.01 -25.05 -23.38
N TYR A 204 19.73 -24.24 -22.60
CA TYR A 204 21.04 -23.71 -22.99
C TYR A 204 22.19 -24.71 -22.80
N GLN A 205 22.03 -25.71 -21.94
CA GLN A 205 23.07 -26.71 -21.68
C GLN A 205 23.04 -27.93 -22.61
N GLY A 206 21.95 -28.12 -23.38
CA GLY A 206 21.75 -29.25 -24.29
C GLY A 206 22.04 -29.00 -25.78
N GLY A 207 22.38 -27.77 -26.17
CA GLY A 207 22.67 -27.40 -27.55
C GLY A 207 24.14 -27.04 -27.73
N GLY A 208 24.96 -27.99 -28.20
CA GLY A 208 26.29 -27.67 -28.69
C GLY A 208 26.24 -26.72 -29.91
N ALA A 209 27.28 -25.89 -30.01
CA ALA A 209 27.67 -25.05 -31.15
C ALA A 209 26.75 -23.85 -31.49
N ASP A 210 27.08 -22.66 -30.98
CA ASP A 210 27.81 -21.61 -31.73
C ASP A 210 27.60 -20.24 -31.06
N ASN A 211 28.72 -19.61 -30.68
CA ASN A 211 28.74 -18.27 -30.11
C ASN A 211 28.41 -17.21 -31.17
N TRP A 212 27.40 -16.41 -30.86
CA TRP A 212 26.94 -15.19 -31.52
C TRP A 212 28.05 -14.22 -31.98
N TYR A 213 27.89 -13.61 -33.17
CA TYR A 213 28.28 -12.20 -33.41
C TYR A 213 27.39 -11.53 -34.46
N GLY A 214 26.48 -10.65 -34.03
CA GLY A 214 25.76 -9.72 -34.90
C GLY A 214 25.39 -8.43 -34.18
N LYS A 215 26.28 -7.43 -34.24
CA LYS A 215 25.97 -6.02 -33.97
C LYS A 215 25.46 -5.37 -35.25
N TYR A 216 24.32 -4.67 -35.19
CA TYR A 216 24.11 -3.33 -35.76
C TYR A 216 23.05 -2.61 -34.92
#